data_AF-A0AA38LSJ9-F1
#
_entry.id   AF-A0AA38LSJ9-F1
#
_cell.length_a   1.000
_cell.length_b   1.000
_cell.length_c   1.000
_cell.angle_alpha   90.00
_cell.angle_beta   90.00
_cell.angle_gamma   90.00
#
_symmetry.space_group_name_H-M   'P 1'
#
loop_
_entity.id
_entity.type
_entity.pdbx_description
1 polymer ?
#
loop_
_entity_poly.entity_id
_entity_poly.type
_entity_poly.pdbx_seq_one_letter_code
_entity_poly.pdbx_strand_id
1 'polypeptide(L)'
;MPLLDSLKSKIKAKASESGIPGSSNLTRSTHSSPPLGPNDVFRYRQQRGVNLGSWFVLEQWITPEPFKNAAGTKQSDLDIARGKDAKAVLEHHWDTWITDEDWDWIRERGFNSVRLPIGYYHLTQPCPKVLEGTDFESHADVFGGAWQRITKSIEKAGSMGLGVLVDLHAAAGGQNDDGHSGCSGKPNLFSSKKNLASTSQALRFLATYLAPIPHVIGLQLLNEPANNNSIQGWYESTIAELRPICGPDFPLYVHDAWDAQWYAQWVGKRDDFVVLDHHLYRCFTDRDNGMNGDQHAQDLRGGFAGTFGGQSGQARGQLVVAEWSASLSPKGIGHLPAGEQDRHRREFVKAQLQLYEKNTGGWWFWTLKLAEPWNAGWSAKNAAQAEILPKVGEAKTGAPPSGAKDQTAKKAESDHRGYWSSNGGSPNPDLFAPAYSQGWDDALLFRTHSAGASSIGFLDQWTRRRRAEYEAAHGGCGEAVWEWEHGFKQGVQGCQGA
;
A
#
# COMPACT_ATOMS: atom_id res chain seq x y z
N MET A 1 -63.70 -9.08 23.93
CA MET A 1 -62.28 -9.47 24.05
C MET A 1 -61.49 -8.30 24.64
N PRO A 2 -61.48 -8.19 25.98
CA PRO A 2 -60.96 -7.06 26.74
C PRO A 2 -59.46 -7.24 27.10
N LEU A 3 -58.66 -7.73 26.14
CA LEU A 3 -57.20 -7.92 26.32
C LEU A 3 -56.35 -6.94 25.53
N LEU A 4 -56.96 -6.06 24.71
CA LEU A 4 -56.26 -5.11 23.84
C LEU A 4 -56.15 -3.67 24.38
N ASP A 5 -56.91 -3.31 25.42
CA ASP A 5 -56.84 -1.97 26.03
C ASP A 5 -55.94 -1.91 27.28
N SER A 6 -55.61 -3.05 27.89
CA SER A 6 -54.62 -3.14 29.00
C SER A 6 -53.15 -3.05 28.52
N LEU A 7 -52.91 -3.30 27.23
CA LEU A 7 -51.56 -3.24 26.62
C LEU A 7 -51.18 -1.84 26.12
N LYS A 8 -52.14 -0.95 25.85
CA LYS A 8 -51.86 0.42 25.40
C LYS A 8 -51.47 1.39 26.54
N SER A 9 -51.84 1.10 27.79
CA SER A 9 -51.47 1.95 28.94
C SER A 9 -50.07 1.66 29.50
N LYS A 10 -49.52 0.45 29.33
CA LYS A 10 -48.14 0.12 29.74
C LYS A 10 -47.06 0.56 28.74
N ILE A 11 -47.41 0.85 27.49
CA ILE A 11 -46.47 1.33 26.47
C ILE A 11 -46.27 2.85 26.55
N LYS A 12 -47.22 3.62 27.10
CA LYS A 12 -47.07 5.08 27.30
C LYS A 12 -46.37 5.48 28.60
N ALA A 13 -46.32 4.62 29.63
CA ALA A 13 -45.76 4.97 30.94
C ALA A 13 -44.28 4.61 31.13
N LYS A 14 -43.66 3.84 30.22
CA LYS A 14 -42.22 3.51 30.28
C LYS A 14 -41.34 4.41 29.39
N ALA A 15 -41.95 5.34 28.66
CA ALA A 15 -41.27 6.25 27.74
C ALA A 15 -40.87 7.60 28.40
N SER A 16 -41.16 7.81 29.69
CA SER A 16 -40.88 9.08 30.39
C SER A 16 -39.77 9.03 31.44
N GLU A 17 -39.08 7.89 31.64
CA GLU A 17 -37.97 7.77 32.59
C GLU A 17 -36.79 7.00 31.99
N SER A 18 -36.14 7.62 31.00
CA SER A 18 -34.71 7.41 30.74
C SER A 18 -34.22 8.63 29.97
N GLY A 19 -33.78 9.65 30.72
CA GLY A 19 -33.13 10.82 30.18
C GLY A 19 -31.78 10.44 29.58
N ILE A 20 -31.80 10.00 28.33
CA ILE A 20 -30.63 10.05 27.44
C ILE A 20 -30.63 11.49 26.88
N PRO A 21 -29.57 12.29 27.10
CA PRO A 21 -29.48 13.59 26.45
C PRO A 21 -29.63 13.39 24.95
N GLY A 22 -30.62 14.08 24.39
CA GLY A 22 -31.04 13.92 23.02
C GLY A 22 -29.88 13.99 22.04
N SER A 23 -30.05 13.24 20.96
CA SER A 23 -29.49 13.48 19.63
C SER A 23 -29.41 14.98 19.36
N SER A 24 -28.30 15.59 19.80
CA SER A 24 -27.82 16.82 19.22
C SER A 24 -27.58 16.48 17.76
N ASN A 25 -28.12 17.32 16.88
CA ASN A 25 -27.75 17.32 15.48
C ASN A 25 -26.22 17.16 15.42
N LEU A 26 -25.76 15.97 15.03
CA LEU A 26 -24.44 15.79 14.47
C LEU A 26 -24.48 16.67 13.23
N THR A 27 -24.15 17.94 13.43
CA THR A 27 -23.59 18.78 12.41
C THR A 27 -22.55 17.90 11.75
N ARG A 28 -22.86 17.45 10.53
CA ARG A 28 -21.90 16.81 9.64
C ARG A 28 -20.75 17.79 9.63
N SER A 29 -19.70 17.50 10.40
CA SER A 29 -18.56 18.40 10.46
C SER A 29 -18.07 18.49 9.04
N THR A 30 -18.32 19.62 8.39
CA THR A 30 -17.75 19.96 7.10
C THR A 30 -16.29 20.31 7.36
N HIS A 31 -15.51 19.36 7.89
CA HIS A 31 -14.09 19.34 7.64
C HIS A 31 -13.93 19.01 6.16
N SER A 32 -14.14 20.02 5.31
CA SER A 32 -13.65 19.96 3.94
C SER A 32 -12.14 19.75 4.06
N SER A 33 -11.64 18.61 3.61
CA SER A 33 -10.19 18.41 3.54
C SER A 33 -9.59 19.53 2.70
N PRO A 34 -8.35 19.95 2.98
CA PRO A 34 -7.65 20.92 2.15
C PRO A 34 -7.68 20.51 0.66
N PRO A 35 -7.71 21.47 -0.28
CA PRO A 35 -7.63 21.15 -1.70
C PRO A 35 -6.36 20.36 -2.02
N LEU A 36 -6.47 19.38 -2.92
CA LEU A 36 -5.32 18.60 -3.37
C LEU A 36 -4.24 19.49 -3.98
N GLY A 37 -3.00 19.23 -3.59
CA GLY A 37 -1.82 19.99 -4.01
C GLY A 37 -0.53 19.15 -4.08
N PRO A 38 0.64 19.81 -4.17
CA PRO A 38 1.93 19.12 -4.34
C PRO A 38 2.23 18.07 -3.25
N ASN A 39 1.88 18.36 -1.99
CA ASN A 39 2.12 17.44 -0.88
C ASN A 39 1.38 16.11 -1.03
N ASP A 40 0.28 16.07 -1.78
CA ASP A 40 -0.51 14.86 -2.00
C ASP A 40 0.10 13.94 -3.07
N VAL A 41 0.99 14.45 -3.93
CA VAL A 41 1.60 13.69 -5.04
C VAL A 41 2.25 12.40 -4.55
N PHE A 42 2.91 12.42 -3.39
CA PHE A 42 3.54 11.23 -2.80
C PHE A 42 2.54 10.08 -2.61
N ARG A 43 1.35 10.36 -2.06
CA ARG A 43 0.32 9.34 -1.74
C ARG A 43 -0.38 8.83 -2.99
N TYR A 44 -0.57 9.68 -3.98
CA TYR A 44 -1.38 9.38 -5.15
C TYR A 44 -0.59 8.92 -6.37
N ARG A 45 0.73 9.09 -6.39
CA ARG A 45 1.55 8.72 -7.55
C ARG A 45 1.63 7.21 -7.70
N GLN A 46 1.93 6.77 -8.91
CA GLN A 46 2.22 5.37 -9.16
C GLN A 46 3.51 4.99 -8.45
N GLN A 47 3.40 4.06 -7.50
CA GLN A 47 4.51 3.67 -6.64
C GLN A 47 5.39 2.65 -7.37
N ARG A 48 6.70 2.90 -7.39
CA ARG A 48 7.71 2.01 -7.96
C ARG A 48 8.80 1.89 -6.93
N GLY A 49 8.84 0.79 -6.20
CA GLY A 49 9.68 0.71 -5.02
C GLY A 49 10.32 -0.63 -4.76
N VAL A 50 11.01 -0.68 -3.63
CA VAL A 50 11.65 -1.86 -3.05
C VAL A 50 11.27 -1.96 -1.58
N ASN A 51 11.20 -3.18 -1.08
CA ASN A 51 11.07 -3.43 0.35
C ASN A 51 12.42 -3.28 1.05
N LEU A 52 12.41 -2.70 2.24
CA LEU A 52 13.57 -2.65 3.15
C LEU A 52 13.52 -3.85 4.11
N GLY A 53 13.39 -5.04 3.53
CA GLY A 53 13.24 -6.30 4.27
C GLY A 53 14.46 -6.61 5.12
N SER A 54 14.21 -7.24 6.27
CA SER A 54 15.21 -7.50 7.30
C SER A 54 16.00 -6.28 7.78
N TRP A 55 15.48 -5.06 7.60
CA TRP A 55 16.05 -3.92 8.31
C TRP A 55 15.62 -3.92 9.76
N PHE A 56 14.32 -3.75 10.04
CA PHE A 56 13.82 -3.70 11.42
C PHE A 56 13.18 -5.01 11.88
N VAL A 57 12.31 -5.62 11.08
CA VAL A 57 11.79 -6.97 11.33
C VAL A 57 12.66 -7.96 10.57
N LEU A 58 13.36 -8.85 11.27
CA LEU A 58 14.41 -9.66 10.68
C LEU A 58 13.90 -11.03 10.21
N GLU A 59 14.49 -11.50 9.12
CA GLU A 59 14.35 -12.86 8.61
C GLU A 59 15.72 -13.51 8.43
N GLN A 60 15.86 -14.70 9.00
CA GLN A 60 17.13 -15.41 9.02
C GLN A 60 17.68 -15.71 7.62
N TRP A 61 16.81 -15.97 6.64
CA TRP A 61 17.23 -16.31 5.28
C TRP A 61 17.75 -15.09 4.48
N ILE A 62 17.40 -13.85 4.90
CA ILE A 62 17.90 -12.60 4.29
C ILE A 62 19.19 -12.16 4.98
N THR A 63 19.21 -12.18 6.32
CA THR A 63 20.37 -11.81 7.14
C THR A 63 20.54 -12.80 8.29
N PRO A 64 21.40 -13.82 8.17
CA PRO A 64 21.54 -14.84 9.21
C PRO A 64 22.39 -14.38 10.40
N GLU A 65 23.13 -13.27 10.27
CA GLU A 65 24.08 -12.78 11.27
C GLU A 65 23.41 -12.55 12.64
N PRO A 66 22.33 -11.74 12.75
CA PRO A 66 21.75 -11.41 14.05
C PRO A 66 21.18 -12.63 14.79
N PHE A 67 20.88 -13.71 14.06
CA PHE A 67 20.32 -14.94 14.59
C PHE A 67 21.36 -15.88 15.21
N LYS A 68 22.67 -15.65 15.05
CA LYS A 68 23.71 -16.55 15.61
C LYS A 68 23.55 -16.77 17.10
N ASN A 69 23.29 -15.69 17.84
CA ASN A 69 23.15 -15.69 19.30
C ASN A 69 21.70 -15.74 19.79
N ALA A 70 20.73 -15.86 18.88
CA ALA A 70 19.32 -16.03 19.22
C ALA A 70 19.07 -17.32 20.01
N ALA A 71 18.04 -17.31 20.85
CA ALA A 71 17.58 -18.48 21.59
C ALA A 71 16.51 -19.25 20.81
N GLY A 72 16.17 -20.46 21.26
CA GLY A 72 15.06 -21.23 20.70
C GLY A 72 15.26 -21.62 19.24
N THR A 73 14.23 -21.42 18.42
CA THR A 73 14.17 -21.78 17.00
C THR A 73 15.00 -20.89 16.09
N LYS A 74 15.41 -19.71 16.58
CA LYS A 74 16.20 -18.71 15.84
C LYS A 74 15.54 -18.29 14.52
N GLN A 75 14.21 -18.14 14.52
CA GLN A 75 13.44 -17.75 13.33
C GLN A 75 12.84 -16.35 13.42
N SER A 76 12.79 -15.74 14.60
CA SER A 76 12.10 -14.45 14.79
C SER A 76 12.87 -13.45 15.68
N ASP A 77 12.40 -12.19 15.67
CA ASP A 77 12.94 -11.13 16.53
C ASP A 77 12.81 -11.45 18.03
N LEU A 78 11.75 -12.15 18.44
CA LEU A 78 11.61 -12.63 19.82
C LEU A 78 12.70 -13.64 20.20
N ASP A 79 13.10 -14.50 19.26
CA ASP A 79 14.21 -15.44 19.47
C ASP A 79 15.54 -14.69 19.63
N ILE A 80 15.76 -13.61 18.87
CA ILE A 80 16.92 -12.72 19.02
C ILE A 80 16.86 -12.02 20.39
N ALA A 81 15.71 -11.46 20.78
CA ALA A 81 15.51 -10.74 22.04
C ALA A 81 15.77 -11.60 23.28
N ARG A 82 15.52 -12.91 23.19
CA ARG A 82 15.84 -13.91 24.23
C ARG A 82 17.30 -14.37 24.20
N GLY A 83 18.03 -14.03 23.14
CA GLY A 83 19.43 -14.36 22.94
C GLY A 83 20.39 -13.55 23.82
N LYS A 84 21.68 -13.84 23.69
CA LYS A 84 22.74 -13.07 24.36
C LYS A 84 23.03 -11.79 23.59
N ASP A 85 23.29 -10.71 24.33
CA ASP A 85 23.69 -9.40 23.79
C ASP A 85 22.69 -8.82 22.77
N ALA A 86 21.41 -9.22 22.86
CA ALA A 86 20.38 -8.97 21.86
C ALA A 86 20.27 -7.50 21.45
N LYS A 87 20.34 -6.59 22.43
CA LYS A 87 20.32 -5.14 22.17
C LYS A 87 21.49 -4.69 21.29
N ALA A 88 22.71 -5.09 21.64
CA ALA A 88 23.90 -4.69 20.89
C ALA A 88 23.89 -5.29 19.46
N VAL A 89 23.43 -6.54 19.33
CA VAL A 89 23.26 -7.21 18.04
C VAL A 89 22.27 -6.44 17.14
N LEU A 90 21.09 -6.13 17.66
CA LEU A 90 20.05 -5.43 16.89
C LEU A 90 20.42 -3.98 16.59
N GLU A 91 20.98 -3.24 17.54
CA GLU A 91 21.42 -1.85 17.29
C GLU A 91 22.53 -1.79 16.26
N HIS A 92 23.52 -2.71 16.32
CA HIS A 92 24.54 -2.81 15.29
C HIS A 92 23.93 -3.11 13.91
N HIS A 93 23.05 -4.11 13.83
CA HIS A 93 22.37 -4.48 12.59
C HIS A 93 21.58 -3.31 12.00
N TRP A 94 20.75 -2.63 12.80
CA TRP A 94 19.96 -1.48 12.32
C TRP A 94 20.83 -0.34 11.80
N ASP A 95 22.02 -0.13 12.39
CA ASP A 95 22.94 0.94 12.00
C ASP A 95 23.79 0.61 10.77
N THR A 96 23.94 -0.68 10.42
CA THR A 96 24.82 -1.09 9.31
C THR A 96 24.09 -1.81 8.18
N TRP A 97 22.84 -2.23 8.37
CA TRP A 97 22.11 -2.98 7.35
C TRP A 97 21.76 -2.12 6.16
N ILE A 98 21.12 -0.96 6.31
CA ILE A 98 20.85 -0.03 5.21
C ILE A 98 21.78 1.17 5.33
N THR A 99 22.62 1.39 4.33
CA THR A 99 23.63 2.46 4.32
C THR A 99 23.25 3.61 3.39
N ASP A 100 24.01 4.71 3.41
CA ASP A 100 23.82 5.82 2.46
C ASP A 100 23.99 5.36 1.00
N GLU A 101 24.88 4.40 0.72
CA GLU A 101 25.06 3.84 -0.62
C GLU A 101 23.80 3.09 -1.10
N ASP A 102 23.08 2.43 -0.18
CA ASP A 102 21.82 1.78 -0.52
C ASP A 102 20.74 2.80 -0.88
N TRP A 103 20.68 3.92 -0.15
CA TRP A 103 19.76 5.01 -0.44
C TRP A 103 20.03 5.67 -1.80
N ASP A 104 21.31 5.94 -2.09
CA ASP A 104 21.73 6.50 -3.38
C ASP A 104 21.40 5.53 -4.51
N TRP A 105 21.67 4.23 -4.32
CA TRP A 105 21.31 3.20 -5.28
C TRP A 105 19.80 3.17 -5.56
N ILE A 106 18.93 3.22 -4.54
CA ILE A 106 17.47 3.24 -4.71
C ILE A 106 17.06 4.39 -5.64
N ARG A 107 17.58 5.59 -5.38
CA ARG A 107 17.28 6.79 -6.18
C ARG A 107 17.84 6.69 -7.60
N GLU A 108 19.08 6.22 -7.76
CA GLU A 108 19.73 6.09 -9.07
C GLU A 108 19.05 5.06 -9.98
N ARG A 109 18.44 4.03 -9.39
CA ARG A 109 17.59 3.07 -10.09
C ARG A 109 16.21 3.62 -10.47
N GLY A 110 15.89 4.83 -10.03
CA GLY A 110 14.64 5.54 -10.35
C GLY A 110 13.43 5.04 -9.59
N PHE A 111 13.64 4.29 -8.50
CA PHE A 111 12.55 4.02 -7.55
C PHE A 111 12.09 5.33 -6.91
N ASN A 112 10.79 5.41 -6.66
CA ASN A 112 10.17 6.57 -6.05
C ASN A 112 9.57 6.25 -4.66
N SER A 113 9.63 5.01 -4.19
CA SER A 113 9.15 4.67 -2.86
C SER A 113 9.86 3.48 -2.26
N VAL A 114 9.72 3.35 -0.95
CA VAL A 114 10.17 2.19 -0.17
C VAL A 114 9.02 1.70 0.71
N ARG A 115 8.96 0.40 0.93
CA ARG A 115 8.10 -0.22 1.95
C ARG A 115 8.97 -0.60 3.14
N LEU A 116 8.56 -0.19 4.33
CA LEU A 116 9.34 -0.28 5.57
C LEU A 116 8.63 -1.18 6.59
N PRO A 117 8.96 -2.49 6.62
CA PRO A 117 8.46 -3.42 7.63
C PRO A 117 8.92 -3.04 9.04
N ILE A 118 7.98 -2.89 9.97
CA ILE A 118 8.24 -2.66 11.40
C ILE A 118 7.34 -3.55 12.27
N GLY A 119 7.83 -3.97 13.44
CA GLY A 119 7.03 -4.60 14.47
C GLY A 119 6.50 -3.63 15.53
N TYR A 120 5.40 -4.00 16.19
CA TYR A 120 4.81 -3.22 17.29
C TYR A 120 5.80 -2.97 18.44
N TYR A 121 6.73 -3.90 18.68
CA TYR A 121 7.74 -3.81 19.73
C TYR A 121 8.78 -2.71 19.50
N HIS A 122 8.95 -2.24 18.26
CA HIS A 122 9.80 -1.07 17.98
C HIS A 122 9.24 0.23 18.57
N LEU A 123 7.96 0.25 18.95
CA LEU A 123 7.28 1.40 19.53
C LEU A 123 7.43 1.47 21.06
N THR A 124 8.19 0.57 21.68
CA THR A 124 8.35 0.49 23.14
C THR A 124 8.82 1.79 23.79
N GLN A 125 9.69 2.55 23.13
CA GLN A 125 10.18 3.82 23.67
C GLN A 125 9.11 4.93 23.62
N PRO A 126 8.50 5.25 22.45
CA PRO A 126 7.48 6.31 22.39
C PRO A 126 6.12 5.88 22.95
N CYS A 127 5.83 4.57 23.03
CA CYS A 127 4.55 4.03 23.48
C CYS A 127 4.74 2.75 24.31
N PRO A 128 5.30 2.81 25.54
CA PRO A 128 5.65 1.61 26.33
C PRO A 128 4.49 0.62 26.56
N LYS A 129 3.26 1.13 26.64
CA LYS A 129 2.05 0.34 26.86
C LYS A 129 1.76 -0.67 25.73
N VAL A 130 2.32 -0.48 24.53
CA VAL A 130 2.19 -1.47 23.45
C VAL A 130 2.74 -2.84 23.83
N LEU A 131 3.65 -2.93 24.80
CA LEU A 131 4.20 -4.21 25.23
C LEU A 131 3.48 -4.84 26.43
N GLU A 132 2.56 -4.13 27.08
CA GLU A 132 1.90 -4.60 28.31
C GLU A 132 1.10 -5.89 28.06
N GLY A 133 1.47 -6.96 28.76
CA GLY A 133 0.86 -8.28 28.66
C GLY A 133 1.17 -9.04 27.36
N THR A 134 2.24 -8.66 26.66
CA THR A 134 2.70 -9.30 25.42
C THR A 134 3.97 -10.13 25.64
N ASP A 135 4.33 -10.97 24.67
CA ASP A 135 5.55 -11.79 24.74
C ASP A 135 6.86 -10.97 24.73
N PHE A 136 6.77 -9.67 24.40
CA PHE A 136 7.91 -8.75 24.32
C PHE A 136 8.04 -7.86 25.58
N GLU A 137 7.12 -7.95 26.55
CA GLU A 137 7.11 -7.09 27.75
C GLU A 137 8.45 -7.08 28.49
N SER A 138 9.04 -8.25 28.70
CA SER A 138 10.33 -8.42 29.38
C SER A 138 11.56 -8.05 28.53
N HIS A 139 11.35 -7.61 27.30
CA HIS A 139 12.41 -7.30 26.32
C HIS A 139 12.33 -5.85 25.82
N ALA A 140 11.61 -4.98 26.53
CA ALA A 140 11.41 -3.58 26.14
C ALA A 140 12.73 -2.82 25.91
N ASP A 141 13.77 -3.10 26.69
CA ASP A 141 15.07 -2.42 26.62
C ASP A 141 15.85 -2.77 25.35
N VAL A 142 15.63 -3.97 24.79
CA VAL A 142 16.25 -4.47 23.56
C VAL A 142 15.85 -3.62 22.35
N PHE A 143 14.59 -3.17 22.31
CA PHE A 143 14.03 -2.44 21.16
C PHE A 143 13.94 -0.92 21.37
N GLY A 144 14.40 -0.40 22.51
CA GLY A 144 14.26 1.01 22.87
C GLY A 144 14.91 1.99 21.88
N GLY A 145 15.89 1.55 21.10
CA GLY A 145 16.57 2.36 20.08
C GLY A 145 15.94 2.32 18.68
N ALA A 146 14.92 1.50 18.44
CA ALA A 146 14.41 1.25 17.10
C ALA A 146 13.62 2.44 16.53
N TRP A 147 12.68 3.01 17.30
CA TRP A 147 11.80 4.07 16.79
C TRP A 147 12.54 5.31 16.29
N GLN A 148 13.63 5.71 16.96
CA GLN A 148 14.44 6.84 16.51
C GLN A 148 15.09 6.56 15.14
N ARG A 149 15.49 5.31 14.88
CA ARG A 149 16.09 4.90 13.60
C ARG A 149 15.03 4.82 12.50
N ILE A 150 13.85 4.31 12.82
CA ILE A 150 12.69 4.28 11.91
C ILE A 150 12.28 5.70 11.49
N THR A 151 12.18 6.63 12.43
CA THR A 151 11.79 8.02 12.09
C THR A 151 12.88 8.74 11.30
N LYS A 152 14.17 8.52 11.61
CA LYS A 152 15.29 9.02 10.79
C LYS A 152 15.28 8.45 9.38
N SER A 153 14.91 7.19 9.18
CA SER A 153 14.85 6.59 7.85
C SER A 153 13.68 7.12 7.02
N ILE A 154 12.54 7.41 7.66
CA ILE A 154 11.41 8.09 7.03
C ILE A 154 11.86 9.47 6.51
N GLU A 155 12.49 10.28 7.35
CA GLU A 155 12.98 11.61 6.96
C GLU A 155 14.08 11.54 5.89
N LYS A 156 15.00 10.57 5.97
CA LYS A 156 16.01 10.33 4.94
C LYS A 156 15.36 10.05 3.59
N ALA A 157 14.39 9.14 3.54
CA ALA A 157 13.63 8.83 2.33
C ALA A 157 12.94 10.09 1.76
N GLY A 158 12.24 10.84 2.62
CA GLY A 158 11.58 12.10 2.25
C GLY A 158 12.53 13.12 1.65
N SER A 159 13.72 13.31 2.25
CA SER A 159 14.76 14.23 1.74
C SER A 159 15.27 13.89 0.34
N MET A 160 15.13 12.62 -0.07
CA MET A 160 15.54 12.12 -1.38
C MET A 160 14.39 12.09 -2.40
N GLY A 161 13.19 12.50 -2.00
CA GLY A 161 11.98 12.46 -2.83
C GLY A 161 11.27 11.10 -2.84
N LEU A 162 11.63 10.19 -1.94
CA LEU A 162 11.05 8.85 -1.82
C LEU A 162 9.83 8.87 -0.90
N GLY A 163 8.78 8.15 -1.31
CA GLY A 163 7.62 7.89 -0.47
C GLY A 163 7.85 6.68 0.43
N VAL A 164 7.30 6.67 1.64
CA VAL A 164 7.45 5.56 2.60
C VAL A 164 6.10 4.95 2.94
N LEU A 165 5.90 3.68 2.59
CA LEU A 165 4.80 2.88 3.11
C LEU A 165 5.33 2.23 4.40
N VAL A 166 4.79 2.65 5.55
CA VAL A 166 5.12 2.01 6.83
C VAL A 166 4.20 0.80 6.99
N ASP A 167 4.80 -0.36 7.24
CA ASP A 167 4.09 -1.62 7.33
C ASP A 167 4.20 -2.23 8.71
N LEU A 168 3.04 -2.45 9.37
CA LEU A 168 2.99 -3.22 10.60
C LEU A 168 3.13 -4.72 10.26
N HIS A 169 4.39 -5.12 10.12
CA HIS A 169 4.80 -6.44 9.67
C HIS A 169 4.73 -7.49 10.77
N ALA A 170 4.88 -7.08 12.03
CA ALA A 170 4.79 -7.95 13.20
C ALA A 170 3.83 -7.36 14.23
N ALA A 171 2.67 -8.00 14.39
CA ALA A 171 1.66 -7.64 15.40
C ALA A 171 1.85 -8.45 16.69
N ALA A 172 1.22 -7.99 17.79
CA ALA A 172 1.31 -8.69 19.06
C ALA A 172 0.76 -10.12 18.95
N GLY A 173 1.53 -11.10 19.42
CA GLY A 173 1.19 -12.51 19.37
C GLY A 173 1.29 -13.18 17.99
N GLY A 174 1.72 -12.47 16.95
CA GLY A 174 1.86 -12.99 15.58
C GLY A 174 0.52 -13.19 14.86
N GLN A 175 0.46 -12.74 13.61
CA GLN A 175 -0.72 -12.82 12.75
C GLN A 175 -0.70 -13.99 11.75
N ASN A 176 0.46 -14.62 11.57
CA ASN A 176 0.68 -15.83 10.80
C ASN A 176 1.73 -16.72 11.53
N ASP A 177 2.08 -17.84 10.93
CA ASP A 177 3.00 -18.84 11.49
C ASP A 177 4.47 -18.61 11.12
N ASP A 178 4.75 -17.62 10.29
CA ASP A 178 6.09 -17.30 9.82
C ASP A 178 6.85 -16.41 10.82
N GLY A 179 8.16 -16.63 10.92
CA GLY A 179 9.03 -15.93 11.87
C GLY A 179 9.04 -14.40 11.68
N HIS A 180 8.74 -13.93 10.47
CA HIS A 180 8.61 -12.50 10.16
C HIS A 180 7.42 -11.81 10.86
N SER A 181 6.52 -12.56 11.50
CA SER A 181 5.50 -11.99 12.41
C SER A 181 6.07 -11.59 13.77
N GLY A 182 7.38 -11.74 13.97
CA GLY A 182 8.10 -11.44 15.20
C GLY A 182 8.15 -12.61 16.19
N CYS A 183 7.34 -13.66 15.99
CA CYS A 183 7.25 -14.82 16.88
C CYS A 183 7.40 -16.14 16.09
N SER A 184 8.13 -17.10 16.64
CA SER A 184 8.35 -18.44 16.04
C SER A 184 7.30 -19.49 16.47
N GLY A 185 6.09 -19.05 16.82
CA GLY A 185 5.05 -19.88 17.43
C GLY A 185 3.70 -19.78 16.72
N LYS A 186 2.69 -20.49 17.23
CA LYS A 186 1.35 -20.40 16.66
C LYS A 186 0.81 -18.97 16.76
N PRO A 187 0.21 -18.41 15.69
CA PRO A 187 -0.37 -17.08 15.72
C PRO A 187 -1.44 -16.98 16.79
N ASN A 188 -1.37 -15.93 17.59
CA ASN A 188 -2.24 -15.69 18.74
C ASN A 188 -2.80 -14.26 18.76
N LEU A 189 -2.68 -13.49 17.66
CA LEU A 189 -3.26 -12.15 17.55
C LEU A 189 -4.78 -12.20 17.78
N PHE A 190 -5.51 -12.95 16.94
CA PHE A 190 -6.98 -12.93 16.94
C PHE A 190 -7.64 -13.70 18.09
N SER A 191 -6.89 -14.53 18.80
CA SER A 191 -7.36 -15.30 19.97
C SER A 191 -7.09 -14.62 21.32
N SER A 192 -6.37 -13.50 21.34
CA SER A 192 -6.00 -12.79 22.57
C SER A 192 -6.47 -11.33 22.55
N LYS A 193 -7.36 -10.98 23.50
CA LYS A 193 -7.81 -9.60 23.68
C LYS A 193 -6.66 -8.64 24.01
N LYS A 194 -5.63 -9.11 24.71
CA LYS A 194 -4.43 -8.30 25.03
C LYS A 194 -3.63 -7.99 23.78
N ASN A 195 -3.44 -8.98 22.91
CA ASN A 195 -2.72 -8.81 21.64
C ASN A 195 -3.47 -7.87 20.69
N LEU A 196 -4.80 -8.00 20.59
CA LEU A 196 -5.63 -7.07 19.82
C LEU A 196 -5.54 -5.64 20.36
N ALA A 197 -5.57 -5.46 21.69
CA ALA A 197 -5.45 -4.15 22.32
C ALA A 197 -4.07 -3.51 22.09
N SER A 198 -3.00 -4.29 22.24
CA SER A 198 -1.62 -3.85 21.93
C SER A 198 -1.48 -3.44 20.46
N THR A 199 -2.02 -4.25 19.54
CA THR A 199 -1.97 -3.98 18.10
C THR A 199 -2.78 -2.73 17.72
N SER A 200 -3.98 -2.56 18.28
CA SER A 200 -4.77 -1.32 18.12
C SER A 200 -3.99 -0.12 18.67
N GLN A 201 -3.35 -0.24 19.83
CA GLN A 201 -2.54 0.84 20.38
C GLN A 201 -1.38 1.24 19.47
N ALA A 202 -0.67 0.26 18.92
CA ALA A 202 0.40 0.49 17.95
C ALA A 202 -0.12 1.22 16.71
N LEU A 203 -1.22 0.74 16.11
CA LEU A 203 -1.80 1.34 14.91
C LEU A 203 -2.30 2.77 15.14
N ARG A 204 -2.92 3.06 16.29
CA ARG A 204 -3.34 4.43 16.64
C ARG A 204 -2.14 5.37 16.80
N PHE A 205 -1.08 4.90 17.44
CA PHE A 205 0.16 5.67 17.57
C PHE A 205 0.76 5.96 16.18
N LEU A 206 0.89 4.93 15.34
CA LEU A 206 1.41 5.07 13.99
C LEU A 206 0.55 6.01 13.14
N ALA A 207 -0.77 5.85 13.12
CA ALA A 207 -1.67 6.73 12.40
C ALA A 207 -1.55 8.20 12.85
N THR A 208 -1.42 8.44 14.16
CA THR A 208 -1.23 9.78 14.72
C THR A 208 0.09 10.41 14.26
N TYR A 209 1.18 9.64 14.29
CA TYR A 209 2.51 10.14 13.97
C TYR A 209 2.73 10.32 12.47
N LEU A 210 2.24 9.37 11.66
CA LEU A 210 2.57 9.26 10.25
C LEU A 210 1.67 10.10 9.33
N ALA A 211 0.38 10.25 9.68
CA ALA A 211 -0.58 10.94 8.81
C ALA A 211 -0.22 12.41 8.48
N PRO A 212 0.42 13.18 9.36
CA PRO A 212 0.87 14.54 9.05
C PRO A 212 2.07 14.61 8.10
N ILE A 213 2.81 13.50 7.87
CA ILE A 213 4.05 13.50 7.09
C ILE A 213 3.73 13.33 5.60
N PRO A 214 4.03 14.32 4.72
CA PRO A 214 3.62 14.27 3.32
C PRO A 214 4.22 13.10 2.52
N HIS A 215 5.48 12.76 2.81
CA HIS A 215 6.19 11.67 2.14
C HIS A 215 5.89 10.29 2.74
N VAL A 216 5.04 10.19 3.77
CA VAL A 216 4.46 8.90 4.17
C VAL A 216 3.23 8.63 3.31
N ILE A 217 3.34 7.62 2.46
CA ILE A 217 2.35 7.27 1.44
C ILE A 217 1.23 6.38 1.97
N GLY A 218 1.35 5.91 3.21
CA GLY A 218 0.29 5.21 3.93
C GLY A 218 0.81 4.38 5.09
N LEU A 219 -0.13 3.72 5.75
CA LEU A 219 0.10 2.73 6.81
C LEU A 219 -0.55 1.40 6.41
N GLN A 220 0.26 0.35 6.26
CA GLN A 220 -0.23 -1.02 6.10
C GLN A 220 -0.58 -1.58 7.48
N LEU A 221 -1.85 -1.95 7.65
CA LEU A 221 -2.42 -2.27 8.96
C LEU A 221 -1.91 -3.59 9.52
N LEU A 222 -1.65 -4.56 8.65
CA LEU A 222 -1.20 -5.89 9.03
C LEU A 222 -0.64 -6.63 7.82
N ASN A 223 0.60 -7.12 7.93
CA ASN A 223 1.21 -7.96 6.90
C ASN A 223 0.72 -9.41 6.95
N GLU A 224 0.35 -9.98 5.80
CA GLU A 224 0.07 -11.42 5.61
C GLU A 224 -0.72 -12.14 6.73
N PRO A 225 -1.85 -11.62 7.22
CA PRO A 225 -2.61 -12.34 8.23
C PRO A 225 -3.13 -13.67 7.68
N ALA A 226 -3.11 -14.71 8.50
CA ALA A 226 -3.74 -15.98 8.17
C ALA A 226 -5.25 -15.77 7.95
N ASN A 227 -5.73 -16.12 6.76
CA ASN A 227 -7.12 -15.86 6.39
C ASN A 227 -8.09 -16.62 7.30
N ASN A 228 -9.04 -15.90 7.88
CA ASN A 228 -10.08 -16.45 8.73
C ASN A 228 -11.29 -15.51 8.76
N ASN A 229 -12.40 -15.98 9.33
CA ASN A 229 -13.67 -15.24 9.35
C ASN A 229 -13.65 -13.93 10.18
N SER A 230 -12.57 -13.64 10.91
CA SER A 230 -12.44 -12.42 11.73
C SER A 230 -11.65 -11.30 11.05
N ILE A 231 -10.86 -11.58 10.01
CA ILE A 231 -9.95 -10.59 9.41
C ILE A 231 -10.70 -9.37 8.87
N GLN A 232 -11.72 -9.57 8.02
CA GLN A 232 -12.46 -8.44 7.46
C GLN A 232 -13.14 -7.59 8.55
N GLY A 233 -13.78 -8.23 9.54
CA GLY A 233 -14.42 -7.51 10.65
C GLY A 233 -13.41 -6.75 11.52
N TRP A 234 -12.20 -7.29 11.67
CA TRP A 234 -11.09 -6.59 12.32
C TRP A 234 -10.59 -5.39 11.51
N TYR A 235 -10.46 -5.51 10.18
CA TYR A 235 -10.13 -4.36 9.34
C TYR A 235 -11.21 -3.27 9.42
N GLU A 236 -12.49 -3.64 9.40
CA GLU A 236 -13.60 -2.69 9.48
C GLU A 236 -13.56 -1.90 10.80
N SER A 237 -13.39 -2.59 11.93
CA SER A 237 -13.31 -1.93 13.24
C SER A 237 -12.04 -1.08 13.39
N THR A 238 -10.90 -1.59 12.92
CA THR A 238 -9.62 -0.88 12.97
C THR A 238 -9.65 0.37 12.11
N ILE A 239 -10.14 0.30 10.86
CA ILE A 239 -10.26 1.47 10.00
C ILE A 239 -11.21 2.50 10.61
N ALA A 240 -12.36 2.08 11.16
CA ALA A 240 -13.29 2.98 11.83
C ALA A 240 -12.65 3.70 13.04
N GLU A 241 -11.77 3.03 13.78
CA GLU A 241 -11.00 3.61 14.88
C GLU A 241 -9.93 4.60 14.39
N LEU A 242 -9.25 4.32 13.28
CA LEU A 242 -8.15 5.14 12.78
C LEU A 242 -8.60 6.36 11.98
N ARG A 243 -9.74 6.30 11.28
CA ARG A 243 -10.21 7.41 10.42
C ARG A 243 -10.37 8.76 11.14
N PRO A 244 -10.91 8.82 12.37
CA PRO A 244 -10.93 10.07 13.15
C PRO A 244 -9.54 10.61 13.48
N ILE A 245 -8.49 9.77 13.44
CA ILE A 245 -7.10 10.14 13.77
C ILE A 245 -6.37 10.63 12.51
N CYS A 246 -6.40 9.86 11.43
CA CYS A 246 -5.62 10.12 10.22
C CYS A 246 -6.38 10.84 9.11
N GLY A 247 -7.70 10.98 9.23
CA GLY A 247 -8.57 11.54 8.21
C GLY A 247 -8.88 10.58 7.06
N PRO A 248 -9.79 10.99 6.14
CA PRO A 248 -10.25 10.15 5.03
C PRO A 248 -9.23 10.03 3.89
N ASP A 249 -8.27 10.96 3.81
CA ASP A 249 -7.32 11.08 2.70
C ASP A 249 -5.95 10.46 2.99
N PHE A 250 -5.69 10.05 4.25
CA PHE A 250 -4.50 9.26 4.57
C PHE A 250 -4.71 7.80 4.15
N PRO A 251 -3.87 7.23 3.27
CA PRO A 251 -4.08 5.87 2.79
C PRO A 251 -3.85 4.84 3.90
N LEU A 252 -4.83 3.98 4.11
CA LEU A 252 -4.67 2.77 4.92
C LEU A 252 -4.58 1.58 3.97
N TYR A 253 -3.48 0.82 4.06
CA TYR A 253 -3.29 -0.37 3.25
C TYR A 253 -3.74 -1.60 4.04
N VAL A 254 -4.32 -2.57 3.35
CA VAL A 254 -4.80 -3.84 3.91
C VAL A 254 -4.29 -4.99 3.05
N HIS A 255 -3.63 -5.97 3.66
CA HIS A 255 -3.26 -7.20 2.98
C HIS A 255 -4.52 -8.00 2.62
N ASP A 256 -4.51 -8.64 1.46
CA ASP A 256 -5.63 -9.42 0.93
C ASP A 256 -5.87 -10.77 1.64
N ALA A 257 -5.10 -11.08 2.67
CA ALA A 257 -5.10 -12.35 3.38
C ALA A 257 -5.11 -13.56 2.42
N TRP A 258 -4.37 -13.48 1.32
CA TRP A 258 -4.28 -14.52 0.28
C TRP A 258 -5.59 -14.78 -0.48
N ASP A 259 -6.55 -13.84 -0.43
CA ASP A 259 -7.80 -13.84 -1.23
C ASP A 259 -8.01 -12.48 -1.93
N ALA A 260 -7.14 -12.20 -2.90
CA ALA A 260 -7.19 -10.99 -3.73
C ALA A 260 -8.58 -10.72 -4.32
N GLN A 261 -9.30 -11.77 -4.72
CA GLN A 261 -10.60 -11.64 -5.38
C GLN A 261 -11.69 -11.16 -4.42
N TRP A 262 -11.71 -11.68 -3.19
CA TRP A 262 -12.64 -11.23 -2.16
C TRP A 262 -12.35 -9.79 -1.73
N TYR A 263 -11.09 -9.51 -1.35
CA TYR A 263 -10.74 -8.22 -0.78
C TYR A 263 -10.72 -7.09 -1.82
N ALA A 264 -10.48 -7.38 -3.10
CA ALA A 264 -10.66 -6.39 -4.17
C ALA A 264 -12.10 -5.87 -4.25
N GLN A 265 -13.10 -6.76 -4.14
CA GLN A 265 -14.51 -6.36 -4.12
C GLN A 265 -14.86 -5.57 -2.87
N TRP A 266 -14.30 -5.94 -1.71
CA TRP A 266 -14.54 -5.25 -0.45
C TRP A 266 -13.93 -3.85 -0.46
N VAL A 267 -12.63 -3.70 -0.81
CA VAL A 267 -11.97 -2.39 -1.00
C VAL A 267 -12.71 -1.55 -2.03
N GLY A 268 -13.14 -2.17 -3.12
CA GLY A 268 -13.95 -1.56 -4.16
C GLY A 268 -15.25 -0.93 -3.68
N LYS A 269 -15.85 -1.40 -2.59
CA LYS A 269 -17.12 -0.85 -2.06
C LYS A 269 -16.91 0.34 -1.13
N ARG A 270 -15.67 0.67 -0.79
CA ARG A 270 -15.33 1.74 0.14
C ARG A 270 -15.32 3.11 -0.53
N ASP A 271 -15.56 4.13 0.29
CA ASP A 271 -15.55 5.55 -0.11
C ASP A 271 -14.35 6.31 0.48
N ASP A 272 -13.70 5.76 1.51
CA ASP A 272 -12.46 6.25 2.08
C ASP A 272 -11.22 5.67 1.37
N PHE A 273 -10.05 6.29 1.57
CA PHE A 273 -8.84 5.88 0.87
C PHE A 273 -8.21 4.63 1.50
N VAL A 274 -8.63 3.45 1.00
CA VAL A 274 -8.10 2.15 1.40
C VAL A 274 -7.50 1.46 0.18
N VAL A 275 -6.27 0.97 0.33
CA VAL A 275 -5.53 0.32 -0.75
C VAL A 275 -5.36 -1.16 -0.44
N LEU A 276 -5.71 -2.02 -1.40
CA LEU A 276 -5.46 -3.45 -1.31
C LEU A 276 -3.98 -3.72 -1.59
N ASP A 277 -3.31 -4.34 -0.62
CA ASP A 277 -1.99 -4.90 -0.76
C ASP A 277 -2.08 -6.38 -1.15
N HIS A 278 -1.51 -6.73 -2.30
CA HIS A 278 -1.42 -8.09 -2.81
C HIS A 278 0.04 -8.54 -2.91
N HIS A 279 0.35 -9.71 -2.35
CA HIS A 279 1.65 -10.36 -2.51
C HIS A 279 1.57 -11.39 -3.64
N LEU A 280 2.35 -11.20 -4.70
CA LEU A 280 2.28 -12.00 -5.92
C LEU A 280 3.60 -12.73 -6.18
N TYR A 281 3.73 -13.91 -5.57
CA TYR A 281 4.83 -14.82 -5.79
C TYR A 281 4.45 -15.94 -6.76
N ARG A 282 5.41 -16.38 -7.58
CA ARG A 282 5.26 -17.49 -8.55
C ARG A 282 6.28 -18.59 -8.32
N CYS A 283 6.47 -18.96 -7.06
CA CYS A 283 7.44 -19.98 -6.65
C CYS A 283 7.00 -20.89 -5.49
N PHE A 284 5.77 -20.73 -4.97
CA PHE A 284 5.32 -21.47 -3.78
C PHE A 284 4.26 -22.54 -4.06
N THR A 285 3.70 -22.60 -5.27
CA THR A 285 2.75 -23.66 -5.65
C THR A 285 3.43 -24.75 -6.47
N ASP A 286 2.88 -25.96 -6.47
CA ASP A 286 3.38 -27.06 -7.31
C ASP A 286 3.33 -26.74 -8.80
N ARG A 287 2.27 -26.03 -9.24
CA ARG A 287 2.15 -25.54 -10.62
C ARG A 287 3.30 -24.61 -10.95
N ASP A 288 3.52 -23.58 -10.13
CA ASP A 288 4.55 -22.59 -10.39
C ASP A 288 5.96 -23.20 -10.37
N ASN A 289 6.17 -24.18 -9.49
CA ASN A 289 7.43 -24.90 -9.37
C ASN A 289 7.81 -25.69 -10.64
N GLY A 290 6.82 -26.10 -11.44
CA GLY A 290 7.05 -26.79 -12.70
C GLY A 290 7.30 -25.88 -13.91
N MET A 291 7.14 -24.56 -13.76
CA MET A 291 7.20 -23.61 -14.87
C MET A 291 8.55 -22.91 -14.96
N ASN A 292 9.04 -22.68 -16.18
CA ASN A 292 10.17 -21.80 -16.45
C ASN A 292 9.72 -20.33 -16.62
N GLY A 293 10.68 -19.41 -16.77
CA GLY A 293 10.38 -17.98 -16.87
C GLY A 293 9.53 -17.57 -18.08
N ASP A 294 9.63 -18.27 -19.22
CA ASP A 294 8.84 -17.94 -20.41
C ASP A 294 7.38 -18.36 -20.23
N GLN A 295 7.15 -19.52 -19.62
CA GLN A 295 5.81 -20.01 -19.32
C GLN A 295 5.11 -19.10 -18.32
N HIS A 296 5.82 -18.65 -17.28
CA HIS A 296 5.31 -17.65 -16.35
C HIS A 296 4.98 -16.33 -17.07
N ALA A 297 5.90 -15.83 -17.91
CA ALA A 297 5.69 -14.62 -18.68
C ALA A 297 4.48 -14.73 -19.63
N GLN A 298 4.27 -15.88 -20.24
CA GLN A 298 3.12 -16.15 -21.11
C GLN A 298 1.80 -16.16 -20.32
N ASP A 299 1.75 -16.80 -19.15
CA ASP A 299 0.56 -16.82 -18.28
C ASP A 299 0.20 -15.41 -17.82
N LEU A 300 1.19 -14.61 -17.38
CA LEU A 300 1.01 -13.23 -16.93
C LEU A 300 0.49 -12.29 -18.03
N ARG A 301 0.90 -12.50 -19.29
CA ARG A 301 0.42 -11.70 -20.44
C ARG A 301 -0.87 -12.22 -21.05
N GLY A 302 -1.19 -13.48 -20.80
CA GLY A 302 -2.36 -14.17 -21.33
C GLY A 302 -3.40 -14.43 -20.25
N GLY A 303 -3.50 -15.69 -19.81
CA GLY A 303 -4.59 -16.19 -18.97
C GLY A 303 -4.78 -15.42 -17.66
N PHE A 304 -3.69 -15.07 -16.98
CA PHE A 304 -3.78 -14.37 -15.70
C PHE A 304 -4.09 -12.86 -15.84
N ALA A 305 -3.77 -12.25 -16.99
CA ALA A 305 -3.93 -10.81 -17.19
C ALA A 305 -5.38 -10.33 -16.99
N GLY A 306 -6.35 -11.12 -17.49
CA GLY A 306 -7.78 -10.80 -17.35
C GLY A 306 -8.26 -10.89 -15.90
N THR A 307 -7.84 -11.93 -15.17
CA THR A 307 -8.15 -12.10 -13.75
C THR A 307 -7.60 -10.95 -12.91
N PHE A 308 -6.31 -10.64 -13.07
CA PHE A 308 -5.66 -9.58 -12.30
C PHE A 308 -6.20 -8.19 -12.64
N GLY A 309 -6.43 -7.90 -13.93
CA GLY A 309 -7.08 -6.66 -14.35
C GLY A 309 -8.52 -6.53 -13.81
N GLY A 310 -9.25 -7.65 -13.74
CA GLY A 310 -10.58 -7.70 -13.14
C GLY A 310 -10.57 -7.42 -11.63
N GLN A 311 -9.62 -7.98 -10.90
CA GLN A 311 -9.41 -7.70 -9.47
C GLN A 311 -9.10 -6.23 -9.23
N SER A 312 -8.13 -5.66 -9.96
CA SER A 312 -7.82 -4.23 -9.84
C SER A 312 -9.02 -3.35 -10.20
N GLY A 313 -9.74 -3.67 -11.28
CA GLY A 313 -10.95 -2.95 -11.67
C GLY A 313 -12.03 -2.97 -10.59
N GLN A 314 -12.23 -4.11 -9.91
CA GLN A 314 -13.15 -4.20 -8.78
C GLN A 314 -12.68 -3.38 -7.59
N ALA A 315 -11.38 -3.32 -7.32
CA ALA A 315 -10.79 -2.43 -6.32
C ALA A 315 -10.78 -0.95 -6.74
N ARG A 316 -11.30 -0.60 -7.93
CA ARG A 316 -11.28 0.76 -8.50
C ARG A 316 -9.86 1.30 -8.64
N GLY A 317 -8.92 0.45 -9.03
CA GLY A 317 -7.49 0.77 -9.14
C GLY A 317 -6.78 0.96 -7.79
N GLN A 318 -7.45 0.79 -6.65
CA GLN A 318 -6.84 0.82 -5.31
C GLN A 318 -6.20 -0.53 -4.96
N LEU A 319 -5.34 -1.03 -5.85
CA LEU A 319 -4.60 -2.27 -5.69
C LEU A 319 -3.13 -1.98 -5.95
N VAL A 320 -2.24 -2.55 -5.13
CA VAL A 320 -0.79 -2.57 -5.34
C VAL A 320 -0.26 -4.01 -5.24
N VAL A 321 0.91 -4.25 -5.83
CA VAL A 321 1.68 -5.48 -5.58
C VAL A 321 2.83 -5.17 -4.64
N ALA A 322 2.60 -5.19 -3.31
CA ALA A 322 3.63 -4.73 -2.37
C ALA A 322 4.72 -5.74 -2.07
N GLU A 323 4.54 -6.99 -2.50
CA GLU A 323 5.62 -7.96 -2.55
C GLU A 323 5.56 -8.82 -3.83
N TRP A 324 6.69 -8.87 -4.53
CA TRP A 324 6.94 -9.73 -5.67
C TRP A 324 8.46 -9.86 -5.85
N SER A 325 8.91 -10.88 -6.58
CA SER A 325 10.35 -11.10 -6.79
C SER A 325 10.67 -11.62 -8.19
N ALA A 326 11.96 -11.76 -8.49
CA ALA A 326 12.46 -12.41 -9.70
C ALA A 326 12.69 -13.92 -9.49
N SER A 327 12.24 -14.46 -8.35
CA SER A 327 12.45 -15.86 -7.99
C SER A 327 11.70 -16.79 -8.94
N LEU A 328 12.42 -17.80 -9.40
CA LEU A 328 11.90 -18.92 -10.19
C LEU A 328 12.41 -20.20 -9.55
N SER A 329 11.57 -21.23 -9.54
CA SER A 329 11.90 -22.49 -8.89
C SER A 329 13.14 -23.15 -9.51
N PRO A 330 14.07 -23.69 -8.71
CA PRO A 330 15.18 -24.49 -9.21
C PRO A 330 14.74 -25.68 -10.06
N LYS A 331 13.52 -26.22 -9.84
CA LYS A 331 12.96 -27.29 -10.67
C LYS A 331 12.73 -26.83 -12.12
N GLY A 332 12.22 -25.61 -12.31
CA GLY A 332 11.90 -25.05 -13.62
C GLY A 332 13.11 -24.61 -14.44
N ILE A 333 14.18 -24.12 -13.79
CA ILE A 333 15.33 -23.52 -14.49
C ILE A 333 16.72 -23.95 -14.02
N GLY A 334 16.85 -24.66 -12.89
CA GLY A 334 18.14 -24.92 -12.25
C GLY A 334 19.08 -25.84 -13.04
N HIS A 335 18.55 -26.59 -14.00
CA HIS A 335 19.31 -27.43 -14.93
C HIS A 335 19.91 -26.64 -16.10
N LEU A 336 19.49 -25.37 -16.30
CA LEU A 336 19.97 -24.52 -17.37
C LEU A 336 21.29 -23.82 -17.00
N PRO A 337 22.12 -23.45 -17.98
CA PRO A 337 23.28 -22.58 -17.74
C PRO A 337 22.88 -21.25 -17.09
N ALA A 338 23.77 -20.66 -16.28
CA ALA A 338 23.47 -19.44 -15.51
C ALA A 338 22.90 -18.30 -16.36
N GLY A 339 23.47 -18.04 -17.55
CA GLY A 339 22.97 -17.00 -18.46
C GLY A 339 21.55 -17.25 -18.96
N GLU A 340 21.15 -18.52 -19.15
CA GLU A 340 19.77 -18.87 -19.53
C GLU A 340 18.80 -18.75 -18.36
N GLN A 341 19.25 -19.07 -17.14
CA GLN A 341 18.45 -18.80 -15.94
C GLN A 341 18.14 -17.30 -15.82
N ASP A 342 19.14 -16.45 -16.06
CA ASP A 342 18.97 -14.99 -15.99
C ASP A 342 18.11 -14.47 -17.15
N ARG A 343 18.21 -15.04 -18.35
CA ARG A 343 17.30 -14.73 -19.47
C ARG A 343 15.84 -15.03 -19.10
N HIS A 344 15.58 -16.19 -18.50
CA HIS A 344 14.23 -16.56 -18.04
C HIS A 344 13.71 -15.62 -16.95
N ARG A 345 14.55 -15.26 -15.97
CA ARG A 345 14.17 -14.28 -14.93
C ARG A 345 13.87 -12.91 -15.55
N ARG A 346 14.67 -12.44 -16.50
CA ARG A 346 14.46 -11.16 -17.19
C ARG A 346 13.12 -11.14 -17.93
N GLU A 347 12.79 -12.21 -18.63
CA GLU A 347 11.50 -12.30 -19.35
C GLU A 347 10.30 -12.34 -18.41
N PHE A 348 10.42 -13.07 -17.30
CA PHE A 348 9.43 -13.12 -16.23
C PHE A 348 9.23 -11.74 -15.56
N VAL A 349 10.31 -11.08 -15.13
CA VAL A 349 10.28 -9.75 -14.51
C VAL A 349 9.67 -8.71 -15.46
N LYS A 350 10.02 -8.77 -16.75
CA LYS A 350 9.42 -7.87 -17.75
C LYS A 350 7.90 -8.06 -17.85
N ALA A 351 7.40 -9.29 -17.83
CA ALA A 351 5.97 -9.57 -17.85
C ALA A 351 5.26 -9.09 -16.57
N GLN A 352 5.88 -9.30 -15.40
CA GLN A 352 5.38 -8.80 -14.11
C GLN A 352 5.25 -7.27 -14.13
N LEU A 353 6.31 -6.55 -14.48
CA LEU A 353 6.28 -5.08 -14.55
C LEU A 353 5.24 -4.56 -15.55
N GLN A 354 5.10 -5.18 -16.73
CA GLN A 354 4.05 -4.83 -17.69
C GLN A 354 2.64 -4.99 -17.11
N LEU A 355 2.41 -6.05 -16.32
CA LEU A 355 1.13 -6.30 -15.67
C LEU A 355 0.86 -5.27 -14.57
N TYR A 356 1.85 -4.96 -13.74
CA TYR A 356 1.70 -4.07 -12.59
C TYR A 356 1.55 -2.61 -13.03
N GLU A 357 2.44 -2.12 -13.88
CA GLU A 357 2.40 -0.74 -14.41
C GLU A 357 1.07 -0.40 -15.10
N LYS A 358 0.44 -1.41 -15.72
CA LYS A 358 -0.85 -1.25 -16.40
C LYS A 358 -2.04 -1.25 -15.43
N ASN A 359 -2.00 -2.08 -14.39
CA ASN A 359 -3.20 -2.42 -13.62
C ASN A 359 -3.16 -1.95 -12.18
N THR A 360 -2.06 -1.43 -11.63
CA THR A 360 -1.96 -1.14 -10.19
C THR A 360 -1.55 0.30 -9.90
N GLY A 361 -1.88 0.75 -8.69
CA GLY A 361 -1.36 2.00 -8.13
C GLY A 361 0.14 1.93 -7.81
N GLY A 362 0.76 0.76 -7.96
CA GLY A 362 2.20 0.58 -7.81
C GLY A 362 2.62 -0.82 -7.38
N TRP A 363 3.91 -0.96 -7.11
CA TRP A 363 4.54 -2.22 -6.73
C TRP A 363 5.84 -2.03 -5.94
N TRP A 364 6.21 -3.02 -5.13
CA TRP A 364 7.49 -3.07 -4.40
C TRP A 364 8.16 -4.43 -4.53
N PHE A 365 9.40 -4.43 -5.03
CA PHE A 365 10.19 -5.65 -5.13
C PHE A 365 10.60 -6.13 -3.73
N TRP A 366 10.34 -7.39 -3.42
CA TRP A 366 10.83 -8.07 -2.23
C TRP A 366 12.13 -8.82 -2.57
N THR A 367 13.30 -8.38 -2.11
CA THR A 367 13.63 -7.22 -1.26
C THR A 367 14.82 -6.44 -1.83
N LEU A 368 15.23 -5.32 -1.21
CA LEU A 368 16.38 -4.53 -1.66
C LEU A 368 17.66 -5.37 -1.77
N LYS A 369 18.02 -6.10 -0.71
CA LYS A 369 19.27 -6.89 -0.65
C LYS A 369 19.21 -8.04 0.35
N LEU A 370 20.13 -8.98 0.18
CA LEU A 370 20.42 -10.10 1.07
C LEU A 370 21.89 -10.02 1.51
N ALA A 371 22.24 -10.66 2.63
CA ALA A 371 23.59 -10.62 3.19
C ALA A 371 24.59 -11.40 2.32
N GLU A 372 24.34 -12.70 2.11
CA GLU A 372 24.99 -13.64 1.19
C GLU A 372 24.21 -14.98 1.33
N PRO A 373 24.27 -15.91 0.35
CA PRO A 373 24.98 -15.80 -0.93
C PRO A 373 24.23 -14.93 -1.94
N TRP A 374 24.92 -14.58 -3.05
CA TRP A 374 24.32 -13.99 -4.25
C TRP A 374 22.94 -14.59 -4.60
N ASN A 375 21.94 -13.72 -4.76
CA ASN A 375 20.58 -14.15 -5.09
C ASN A 375 19.83 -13.14 -5.97
N ALA A 376 19.94 -13.28 -7.29
CA ALA A 376 19.21 -12.45 -8.24
C ALA A 376 17.70 -12.72 -8.31
N GLY A 377 17.18 -13.70 -7.56
CA GLY A 377 15.75 -13.94 -7.42
C GLY A 377 15.08 -13.03 -6.39
N TRP A 378 15.77 -12.75 -5.28
CA TRP A 378 15.22 -12.04 -4.12
C TRP A 378 15.95 -10.75 -3.74
N SER A 379 17.14 -10.48 -4.29
CA SER A 379 17.86 -9.22 -4.08
C SER A 379 17.70 -8.31 -5.29
N ALA A 380 17.06 -7.15 -5.12
CA ALA A 380 16.93 -6.15 -6.17
C ALA A 380 18.30 -5.67 -6.67
N LYS A 381 19.29 -5.54 -5.76
CA LYS A 381 20.67 -5.20 -6.14
C LYS A 381 21.30 -6.26 -7.04
N ASN A 382 21.17 -7.55 -6.69
CA ASN A 382 21.71 -8.63 -7.50
C ASN A 382 20.95 -8.78 -8.83
N ALA A 383 19.62 -8.67 -8.80
CA ALA A 383 18.78 -8.72 -10.00
C ALA A 383 19.12 -7.59 -10.98
N ALA A 384 19.36 -6.37 -10.48
CA ALA A 384 19.79 -5.27 -11.32
C ALA A 384 21.19 -5.48 -11.89
N GLN A 385 22.14 -5.97 -11.08
CA GLN A 385 23.50 -6.27 -11.52
C GLN A 385 23.56 -7.39 -12.57
N ALA A 386 22.62 -8.35 -12.52
CA ALA A 386 22.42 -9.37 -13.56
C ALA A 386 21.55 -8.90 -14.75
N GLU A 387 21.20 -7.61 -14.80
CA GLU A 387 20.33 -7.03 -15.84
C GLU A 387 18.94 -7.70 -15.94
N ILE A 388 18.45 -8.29 -14.85
CA ILE A 388 17.12 -8.89 -14.75
C ILE A 388 16.09 -7.82 -14.38
N LEU A 389 16.40 -7.00 -13.37
CA LEU A 389 15.55 -5.91 -12.93
C LEU A 389 15.97 -4.60 -13.63
N PRO A 390 15.17 -4.09 -14.58
CA PRO A 390 15.53 -2.87 -15.32
C PRO A 390 15.53 -1.63 -14.43
N LYS A 391 16.12 -0.55 -14.93
CA LYS A 391 15.95 0.77 -14.30
C LYS A 391 14.48 1.17 -14.43
N VAL A 392 13.91 1.76 -13.41
CA VAL A 392 12.49 2.17 -13.42
C VAL A 392 12.36 3.69 -13.40
N GLY A 393 11.18 4.21 -13.74
CA GLY A 393 10.93 5.65 -13.65
C GLY A 393 11.39 6.49 -14.85
N GLU A 394 11.51 5.92 -16.06
CA GLU A 394 11.61 6.71 -17.31
C GLU A 394 10.27 7.38 -17.69
N ALA A 395 9.58 8.00 -16.73
CA ALA A 395 8.43 8.83 -17.05
C ALA A 395 8.88 10.00 -17.93
N LYS A 396 8.08 10.40 -18.91
CA LYS A 396 8.34 11.61 -19.71
C LYS A 396 8.52 12.80 -18.77
N THR A 397 9.76 13.28 -18.65
CA THR A 397 10.10 14.41 -17.78
C THR A 397 9.77 15.73 -18.45
N GLY A 398 9.51 16.76 -17.63
CA GLY A 398 9.27 18.12 -18.11
C GLY A 398 7.87 18.36 -18.67
N ALA A 399 7.62 19.63 -19.00
CA ALA A 399 6.35 20.09 -19.54
C ALA A 399 6.14 19.56 -20.96
N PRO A 400 4.90 19.17 -21.33
CA PRO A 400 4.54 18.88 -22.72
C PRO A 400 4.87 20.05 -23.66
N PRO A 401 5.00 19.80 -24.98
CA PRO A 401 5.19 20.86 -25.97
C PRO A 401 4.14 21.97 -25.86
N SER A 402 4.54 23.22 -26.11
CA SER A 402 3.62 24.36 -26.12
C SER A 402 2.45 24.11 -27.08
N GLY A 403 1.21 24.36 -26.62
CA GLY A 403 -0.01 24.11 -27.39
C GLY A 403 -0.52 22.66 -27.35
N ALA A 404 0.21 21.71 -26.75
CA ALA A 404 -0.24 20.32 -26.65
C ALA A 404 -1.55 20.18 -25.85
N LYS A 405 -1.74 20.99 -24.79
CA LYS A 405 -2.98 21.01 -24.01
C LYS A 405 -4.18 21.35 -24.89
N ASP A 406 -4.08 22.45 -25.64
CA ASP A 406 -5.17 22.92 -26.50
C ASP A 406 -5.46 21.94 -27.64
N GLN A 407 -4.43 21.36 -28.26
CA GLN A 407 -4.60 20.41 -29.34
C GLN A 407 -5.31 19.13 -28.87
N THR A 408 -4.85 18.58 -27.75
CA THR A 408 -5.42 17.35 -27.18
C THR A 408 -6.81 17.57 -26.60
N ALA A 409 -7.07 18.71 -25.96
CA ALA A 409 -8.39 19.11 -25.46
C ALA A 409 -9.41 19.22 -26.60
N LYS A 410 -9.08 19.93 -27.68
CA LYS A 410 -9.96 20.08 -28.86
C LYS A 410 -10.29 18.72 -29.48
N LYS A 411 -9.30 17.82 -29.57
CA LYS A 411 -9.52 16.48 -30.08
C LYS A 411 -10.46 15.69 -29.15
N ALA A 412 -10.19 15.67 -27.85
CA ALA A 412 -10.98 14.96 -26.86
C ALA A 412 -12.45 15.43 -26.84
N GLU A 413 -12.67 16.75 -26.89
CA GLU A 413 -14.01 17.33 -26.94
C GLU A 413 -14.74 16.99 -28.26
N SER A 414 -14.03 17.06 -29.40
CA SER A 414 -14.58 16.67 -30.70
C SER A 414 -15.00 15.20 -30.72
N ASP A 415 -14.16 14.31 -30.19
CA ASP A 415 -14.44 12.87 -30.12
C ASP A 415 -15.63 12.59 -29.17
N HIS A 416 -15.65 13.25 -28.01
CA HIS A 416 -16.73 13.13 -27.03
C HIS A 416 -18.08 13.59 -27.59
N ARG A 417 -18.13 14.77 -28.21
CA ARG A 417 -19.34 15.27 -28.89
C ARG A 417 -19.75 14.39 -30.06
N GLY A 418 -18.77 13.91 -30.84
CA GLY A 418 -19.00 12.99 -31.96
C GLY A 418 -19.68 11.70 -31.51
N TYR A 419 -19.15 11.05 -30.47
CA TYR A 419 -19.73 9.84 -29.89
C TYR A 419 -21.19 10.06 -29.48
N TRP A 420 -21.49 11.11 -28.71
CA TRP A 420 -22.87 11.31 -28.23
C TRP A 420 -23.84 11.75 -29.32
N SER A 421 -23.37 12.50 -30.33
CA SER A 421 -24.18 12.81 -31.52
C SER A 421 -24.63 11.53 -32.26
N SER A 422 -23.78 10.49 -32.27
CA SER A 422 -24.07 9.21 -32.91
C SER A 422 -24.84 8.23 -32.02
N ASN A 423 -24.88 8.47 -30.71
CA ASN A 423 -25.53 7.60 -29.71
C ASN A 423 -26.75 8.24 -29.03
N GLY A 424 -27.24 9.37 -29.54
CA GLY A 424 -28.45 10.03 -29.07
C GLY A 424 -28.33 10.77 -27.73
N GLY A 425 -27.11 11.10 -27.30
CA GLY A 425 -26.86 11.88 -26.08
C GLY A 425 -26.66 13.37 -26.35
N SER A 426 -26.82 14.19 -25.31
CA SER A 426 -26.56 15.63 -25.32
C SER A 426 -25.55 15.96 -24.22
N PRO A 427 -24.23 15.81 -24.50
CA PRO A 427 -23.22 15.98 -23.48
C PRO A 427 -23.13 17.45 -23.05
N ASN A 428 -22.85 17.68 -21.77
CA ASN A 428 -22.69 19.02 -21.21
C ASN A 428 -21.25 19.52 -21.39
N PRO A 429 -20.99 20.45 -22.34
CA PRO A 429 -19.65 20.99 -22.56
C PRO A 429 -19.13 21.76 -21.33
N ASP A 430 -20.02 22.30 -20.49
CA ASP A 430 -19.67 23.04 -19.27
C ASP A 430 -19.13 22.13 -18.17
N LEU A 431 -19.24 20.80 -18.32
CA LEU A 431 -18.63 19.82 -17.41
C LEU A 431 -17.37 19.18 -18.01
N PHE A 432 -17.42 18.74 -19.27
CA PHE A 432 -16.33 17.96 -19.86
C PHE A 432 -15.05 18.79 -20.05
N ALA A 433 -15.14 19.96 -20.68
CA ALA A 433 -13.94 20.73 -21.05
C ALA A 433 -13.20 21.32 -19.82
N PRO A 434 -13.89 21.88 -18.80
CA PRO A 434 -13.22 22.28 -17.56
C PRO A 434 -12.58 21.10 -16.83
N ALA A 435 -13.25 19.95 -16.76
CA ALA A 435 -12.70 18.76 -16.14
C ALA A 435 -11.45 18.25 -16.86
N TYR A 436 -11.47 18.24 -18.20
CA TYR A 436 -10.29 17.91 -19.01
C TYR A 436 -9.11 18.83 -18.67
N SER A 437 -9.35 20.14 -18.62
CA SER A 437 -8.32 21.11 -18.26
C SER A 437 -7.73 20.82 -16.88
N GLN A 438 -8.58 20.55 -15.89
CA GLN A 438 -8.14 20.22 -14.53
C GLN A 438 -7.33 18.91 -14.48
N GLY A 439 -7.78 17.87 -15.19
CA GLY A 439 -7.07 16.59 -15.28
C GLY A 439 -5.70 16.73 -15.94
N TRP A 440 -5.58 17.58 -16.96
CA TRP A 440 -4.29 17.90 -17.57
C TRP A 440 -3.34 18.57 -16.58
N ASP A 441 -3.82 19.59 -15.85
CA ASP A 441 -3.02 20.36 -14.90
C ASP A 441 -2.56 19.49 -13.72
N ASP A 442 -3.42 18.60 -13.24
CA ASP A 442 -3.05 17.62 -12.21
C ASP A 442 -2.03 16.61 -12.74
N ALA A 443 -2.18 16.08 -13.97
CA ALA A 443 -1.15 15.22 -14.54
C ALA A 443 0.19 15.95 -14.72
N LEU A 444 0.16 17.25 -15.06
CA LEU A 444 1.36 18.08 -15.14
C LEU A 444 2.02 18.27 -13.77
N LEU A 445 1.22 18.45 -12.71
CA LEU A 445 1.71 18.50 -11.32
C LEU A 445 2.54 17.26 -10.98
N PHE A 446 2.09 16.06 -11.34
CA PHE A 446 2.82 14.82 -11.07
C PHE A 446 4.08 14.67 -11.94
N ARG A 447 4.02 15.11 -13.21
CA ARG A 447 5.17 15.08 -14.14
C ARG A 447 6.28 16.07 -13.77
N THR A 448 5.93 17.17 -13.12
CA THR A 448 6.86 18.28 -12.79
C THR A 448 7.13 18.42 -11.30
N HIS A 449 6.70 17.45 -10.50
CA HIS A 449 6.88 17.47 -9.07
C HIS A 449 8.36 17.52 -8.67
N SER A 450 8.70 18.31 -7.66
CA SER A 450 10.09 18.52 -7.20
C SER A 450 10.76 17.26 -6.67
N ALA A 451 9.97 16.32 -6.14
CA ALA A 451 10.42 15.00 -5.69
C ALA A 451 10.67 13.99 -6.84
N GLY A 452 10.56 14.42 -8.11
CA GLY A 452 10.75 13.59 -9.29
C GLY A 452 9.47 13.40 -10.11
N ALA A 453 9.64 13.23 -11.43
CA ALA A 453 8.55 13.01 -12.36
C ALA A 453 7.82 11.70 -12.10
N SER A 454 6.50 11.73 -12.14
CA SER A 454 5.64 10.58 -11.86
C SER A 454 4.32 10.64 -12.62
N SER A 455 3.60 9.53 -12.61
CA SER A 455 2.20 9.40 -13.06
C SER A 455 1.28 9.30 -11.85
N ILE A 456 0.00 9.61 -12.03
CA ILE A 456 -1.05 9.35 -11.03
C ILE A 456 -1.29 7.83 -10.98
N GLY A 457 -1.09 7.20 -9.82
CA GLY A 457 -1.31 5.77 -9.60
C GLY A 457 -2.72 5.47 -9.12
N PHE A 458 -3.24 6.26 -8.17
CA PHE A 458 -4.59 6.10 -7.62
C PHE A 458 -5.57 7.07 -8.29
N LEU A 459 -5.70 6.98 -9.62
CA LEU A 459 -6.44 7.93 -10.45
C LEU A 459 -7.92 8.06 -10.05
N ASP A 460 -8.59 6.95 -9.73
CA ASP A 460 -9.99 6.98 -9.32
C ASP A 460 -10.18 7.73 -7.99
N GLN A 461 -9.30 7.49 -7.01
CA GLN A 461 -9.34 8.20 -5.73
C GLN A 461 -9.04 9.69 -5.88
N TRP A 462 -8.05 10.04 -6.72
CA TRP A 462 -7.73 11.44 -7.04
C TRP A 462 -8.89 12.14 -7.75
N THR A 463 -9.51 11.47 -8.74
CA THR A 463 -10.66 11.99 -9.49
C THR A 463 -11.84 12.26 -8.55
N ARG A 464 -12.13 11.35 -7.62
CA ARG A 464 -13.21 11.53 -6.62
C ARG A 464 -12.98 12.74 -5.73
N ARG A 465 -11.75 12.95 -5.29
CA ARG A 465 -11.36 14.10 -4.48
C ARG A 465 -11.53 15.41 -5.24
N ARG A 466 -11.03 15.48 -6.48
CA ARG A 466 -11.22 16.66 -7.34
C ARG A 466 -12.68 16.92 -7.68
N ARG A 467 -13.48 15.86 -7.87
CA ARG A 467 -14.92 15.97 -8.04
C ARG A 467 -15.58 16.59 -6.81
N ALA A 468 -15.26 16.11 -5.61
CA ALA A 468 -15.81 16.67 -4.38
C ALA A 468 -15.45 18.16 -4.19
N GLU A 469 -14.22 18.55 -4.54
CA GLU A 469 -13.78 19.96 -4.56
C GLU A 469 -14.58 20.79 -5.58
N TYR A 470 -14.78 20.25 -6.79
CA TYR A 470 -15.56 20.89 -7.83
C TYR A 470 -17.03 21.08 -7.42
N GLU A 471 -17.67 20.04 -6.89
CA GLU A 471 -19.06 20.07 -6.43
C GLU A 471 -19.27 21.08 -5.30
N ALA A 472 -18.32 21.17 -4.36
CA ALA A 472 -18.34 22.14 -3.29
C ALA A 472 -18.25 23.59 -3.79
N ALA A 473 -17.51 23.83 -4.88
CA ALA A 473 -17.34 25.16 -5.47
C ALA A 473 -18.48 25.57 -6.43
N HIS A 474 -19.16 24.62 -7.08
CA HIS A 474 -20.10 24.88 -8.18
C HIS A 474 -21.55 24.42 -7.93
N GLY A 475 -21.86 23.91 -6.73
CA GLY A 475 -23.23 23.50 -6.39
C GLY A 475 -23.64 22.12 -6.90
N GLY A 476 -22.66 21.23 -7.13
CA GLY A 476 -22.87 19.85 -7.57
C GLY A 476 -22.78 19.63 -9.09
N CYS A 477 -22.56 18.38 -9.51
CA CYS A 477 -22.51 17.99 -10.93
C CYS A 477 -23.84 17.47 -11.50
N GLY A 478 -24.88 17.31 -10.66
CA GLY A 478 -26.16 16.72 -11.06
C GLY A 478 -26.05 15.30 -11.60
N GLU A 479 -26.97 14.90 -12.48
CA GLU A 479 -26.99 13.56 -13.10
C GLU A 479 -25.84 13.33 -14.12
N ALA A 480 -25.17 14.40 -14.55
CA ALA A 480 -24.06 14.36 -15.51
C ALA A 480 -22.67 14.25 -14.85
N VAL A 481 -22.61 13.81 -13.58
CA VAL A 481 -21.34 13.65 -12.84
C VAL A 481 -20.31 12.78 -13.56
N TRP A 482 -20.77 11.78 -14.30
CA TRP A 482 -19.91 10.89 -15.08
C TRP A 482 -19.18 11.63 -16.21
N GLU A 483 -19.77 12.70 -16.78
CA GLU A 483 -19.13 13.51 -17.83
C GLU A 483 -17.93 14.26 -17.30
N TRP A 484 -18.05 14.80 -16.09
CA TRP A 484 -16.95 15.46 -15.41
C TRP A 484 -15.80 14.48 -15.14
N GLU A 485 -16.09 13.31 -14.56
CA GLU A 485 -15.05 12.30 -14.31
C GLU A 485 -14.38 11.80 -15.60
N HIS A 486 -15.18 11.65 -16.66
CA HIS A 486 -14.68 11.24 -17.96
C HIS A 486 -13.77 12.31 -18.58
N GLY A 487 -14.18 13.58 -18.56
CA GLY A 487 -13.36 14.71 -19.00
C GLY A 487 -12.05 14.78 -18.23
N PHE A 488 -12.12 14.69 -16.89
CA PHE A 488 -10.94 14.67 -16.01
C PHE A 488 -9.94 13.57 -16.39
N LYS A 489 -10.41 12.32 -16.50
CA LYS A 489 -9.55 11.18 -16.86
C LYS A 489 -8.96 11.32 -18.26
N GLN A 490 -9.71 11.86 -19.22
CA GLN A 490 -9.16 12.17 -20.56
C GLN A 490 -8.09 13.26 -20.51
N GLY A 491 -8.25 14.28 -19.67
CA GLY A 491 -7.23 15.31 -19.44
C GLY A 491 -5.91 14.74 -18.93
N VAL A 492 -5.99 13.83 -17.95
CA VAL A 492 -4.84 13.09 -17.43
C VAL A 492 -4.15 12.29 -18.53
N GLN A 493 -4.91 11.53 -19.31
CA GLN A 493 -4.38 10.73 -20.43
C GLN A 493 -3.75 11.60 -21.53
N GLY A 494 -4.39 12.72 -21.86
CA GLY A 494 -3.86 13.67 -22.84
C GLY A 494 -2.50 14.21 -22.43
N CYS A 495 -2.34 14.59 -21.16
CA CYS A 495 -1.07 15.07 -20.62
C CYS A 495 -0.01 13.97 -20.58
N GLN A 496 -0.37 12.72 -20.26
CA GLN A 496 0.58 11.59 -20.27
C GLN A 496 1.02 11.19 -21.69
N GLY A 497 0.13 11.31 -22.68
CA GLY A 497 0.39 10.99 -24.07
C GLY A 497 1.28 12.02 -24.79
N ALA A 498 1.16 13.30 -24.44
CA ALA A 498 1.99 14.39 -24.97
C ALA A 498 3.44 14.29 -24.49
#